data_AF-A0A3B8VH50-F1
#
_entry.id   AF-A0A3B8VH50-F1
#
_cell.length_a   1.000
_cell.length_b   1.000
_cell.length_c   1.000
_cell.angle_alpha   90.00
_cell.angle_beta   90.00
_cell.angle_gamma   90.00
#
_symmetry.space_group_name_H-M   'P 1'
#
loop_
_entity.id
_entity.type
_entity.pdbx_description
1 polymer ?
#
loop_
_entity_poly.entity_id
_entity_poly.type
_entity_poly.pdbx_seq_one_letter_code
_entity_poly.pdbx_strand_id
1 'polypeptide(L)'
;MKLSLLLFVTAFLLTPFSFDNDPVPISSVLELRHQLIIKNQLIGQITKIHSLPNDRFVVFDRSVNTVYIIDQNGTKVKTVTGIGSGPGEVKRIGDIAVSSNRLYIFDISNRKLVLFNHDGDFLNEIPINTTSFHIFGNDSFVYLFDTININIEKNLVTRL
;
A
#
# COMPACT_ATOMS: atom_id res chain seq x y z
N MET A 1 1.00 -17.45 20.14
CA MET A 1 1.35 -17.20 18.72
C MET A 1 0.09 -16.66 18.03
N LYS A 2 0.03 -15.38 17.63
CA LYS A 2 -1.14 -14.81 16.94
C LYS A 2 -0.90 -14.93 15.43
N LEU A 3 -1.75 -15.69 14.75
CA LEU A 3 -1.73 -15.86 13.30
C LEU A 3 -2.50 -14.69 12.69
N SER A 4 -1.88 -13.93 11.79
CA SER A 4 -2.59 -12.89 11.04
C SER A 4 -2.95 -13.46 9.68
N LEU A 5 -4.25 -13.54 9.42
CA LEU A 5 -4.80 -14.09 8.19
C LEU A 5 -5.18 -12.96 7.25
N LEU A 6 -4.67 -12.98 6.02
CA LEU A 6 -5.04 -12.04 4.97
C LEU A 6 -5.66 -12.82 3.79
N LEU A 7 -6.88 -12.46 3.41
CA LEU A 7 -7.53 -12.99 2.20
C LEU A 7 -7.30 -12.03 1.03
N PHE A 8 -6.82 -12.55 -0.10
CA PHE A 8 -6.88 -11.86 -1.38
C PHE A 8 -8.10 -12.38 -2.15
N VAL A 9 -8.98 -11.46 -2.57
CA VAL A 9 -10.10 -11.79 -3.45
C VAL A 9 -9.70 -11.45 -4.87
N THR A 10 -9.26 -12.44 -5.65
CA THR A 10 -9.21 -12.30 -7.11
C THR A 10 -10.57 -12.69 -7.67
N ALA A 11 -11.36 -11.69 -8.07
CA ALA A 11 -12.69 -11.88 -8.62
C ALA A 11 -12.60 -12.29 -10.10
N PHE A 12 -13.11 -13.47 -10.45
CA PHE A 12 -13.46 -13.80 -11.83
C PHE A 12 -14.96 -13.98 -11.91
N LEU A 13 -15.61 -13.28 -12.85
CA LEU A 13 -17.00 -13.54 -13.19
C LEU A 13 -17.11 -14.99 -13.71
N LEU A 14 -17.74 -15.86 -12.95
CA LEU A 14 -17.91 -17.27 -13.31
C LEU A 14 -18.84 -17.45 -14.52
N THR A 15 -19.68 -16.45 -14.82
CA THR A 15 -20.63 -16.43 -15.95
C THR A 15 -20.90 -14.98 -16.42
N PRO A 16 -21.30 -14.75 -17.69
CA PRO A 16 -21.82 -13.46 -18.11
C PRO A 16 -23.10 -13.14 -17.33
N PHE A 17 -23.07 -12.04 -16.59
CA PHE A 17 -24.13 -11.67 -15.64
C PHE A 17 -24.97 -10.51 -16.21
N SER A 18 -26.30 -10.67 -16.24
CA SER A 18 -27.23 -9.56 -16.53
C SER A 18 -27.72 -8.97 -15.21
N PHE A 19 -27.64 -7.65 -15.07
CA PHE A 19 -28.25 -6.93 -13.96
C PHE A 19 -29.77 -6.90 -14.12
N ASP A 20 -30.44 -8.02 -13.84
CA ASP A 20 -31.83 -7.94 -13.41
C ASP A 20 -31.87 -7.40 -11.97
N ASN A 21 -32.93 -6.68 -11.61
CA ASN A 21 -33.06 -5.91 -10.36
C ASN A 21 -32.99 -6.74 -9.06
N ASP A 22 -32.71 -8.04 -9.13
CA ASP A 22 -32.61 -8.91 -7.97
C ASP A 22 -31.17 -8.99 -7.44
N PRO A 23 -30.94 -8.78 -6.13
CA PRO A 23 -29.61 -8.84 -5.55
C PRO A 23 -29.05 -10.26 -5.61
N VAL A 24 -27.88 -10.41 -6.23
CA VAL A 24 -27.20 -11.70 -6.33
C VAL A 24 -26.14 -11.88 -5.24
N PRO A 25 -26.08 -13.06 -4.58
CA PRO A 25 -25.08 -13.32 -3.55
C PRO A 25 -23.66 -13.20 -4.09
N ILE A 26 -22.80 -12.44 -3.39
CA ILE A 26 -21.38 -12.28 -3.74
C ILE A 26 -20.66 -13.61 -3.92
N SER A 27 -20.99 -14.63 -3.13
CA SER A 27 -20.41 -15.97 -3.20
C SER A 27 -20.70 -16.72 -4.51
N SER A 28 -21.72 -16.32 -5.25
CA SER A 28 -22.05 -16.90 -6.56
C SER A 28 -21.27 -16.28 -7.73
N VAL A 29 -20.66 -15.11 -7.49
CA VAL A 29 -19.94 -14.32 -8.49
C VAL A 29 -18.44 -14.25 -8.18
N LEU A 30 -18.07 -14.38 -6.90
CA LEU A 30 -16.70 -14.33 -6.42
C LEU A 30 -16.32 -15.65 -5.75
N GLU A 31 -15.28 -16.28 -6.28
CA GLU A 31 -14.62 -17.39 -5.64
C GLU A 31 -13.32 -16.91 -4.99
N LEU A 32 -13.15 -17.21 -3.70
CA LEU A 32 -11.91 -16.94 -2.98
C LEU A 32 -10.86 -17.99 -3.33
N ARG A 33 -9.88 -17.63 -4.15
CA ARG A 33 -8.86 -18.58 -4.62
C ARG A 33 -7.52 -18.50 -3.89
N HIS A 34 -7.23 -17.38 -3.20
CA HIS A 34 -5.92 -17.18 -2.58
C HIS A 34 -6.00 -16.67 -1.14
N GLN A 35 -5.39 -17.43 -0.24
CA GLN A 35 -5.25 -17.12 1.17
C GLN A 35 -3.77 -16.90 1.49
N LEU A 36 -3.43 -15.73 2.03
CA LEU A 36 -2.07 -15.40 2.43
C LEU A 36 -2.00 -15.33 3.96
N ILE A 37 -1.24 -16.24 4.55
CA ILE A 37 -1.03 -16.26 6.01
C ILE A 37 0.32 -15.64 6.29
N ILE A 38 0.35 -14.48 6.94
CA ILE A 38 1.63 -13.84 7.27
C ILE A 38 2.18 -14.48 8.55
N LYS A 39 3.36 -15.09 8.42
CA LYS A 39 3.98 -15.91 9.47
C LYS A 39 4.99 -15.08 10.28
N ASN A 40 5.07 -15.37 11.58
CA ASN A 40 6.15 -14.89 12.47
C ASN A 40 6.35 -13.37 12.53
N GLN A 41 5.32 -12.58 12.25
CA GLN A 41 5.30 -11.16 12.57
C GLN A 41 4.10 -10.79 13.44
N LEU A 42 4.35 -9.93 14.42
CA LEU A 42 3.28 -9.22 15.09
C LEU A 42 2.80 -8.14 14.14
N ILE A 43 1.72 -8.44 13.42
CA ILE A 43 1.03 -7.47 12.60
C ILE A 43 -0.06 -6.84 13.46
N GLY A 44 0.02 -5.53 13.67
CA GLY A 44 -0.99 -4.84 14.47
C GLY A 44 -2.13 -4.33 13.61
N GLN A 45 -1.85 -3.42 12.67
CA GLN A 45 -2.89 -2.84 11.81
C GLN A 45 -2.37 -2.72 10.38
N ILE A 46 -2.68 -3.72 9.54
CA ILE A 46 -2.49 -3.60 8.10
C ILE A 46 -3.49 -2.55 7.61
N THR A 47 -2.96 -1.43 7.13
CA THR A 47 -3.79 -0.39 6.53
C THR A 47 -3.75 -0.42 5.01
N LYS A 48 -2.67 -0.96 4.43
CA LYS A 48 -2.54 -1.09 2.98
C LYS A 48 -1.66 -2.27 2.60
N ILE A 49 -2.05 -2.92 1.51
CA ILE A 49 -1.25 -3.94 0.82
C ILE A 49 -1.31 -3.68 -0.68
N HIS A 50 -0.17 -3.82 -1.34
CA HIS A 50 -0.06 -3.76 -2.80
C HIS A 50 0.75 -4.94 -3.31
N SER A 51 0.37 -5.46 -4.48
CA SER A 51 1.20 -6.41 -5.20
C SER A 51 2.44 -5.71 -5.77
N LEU A 52 3.53 -6.47 -5.83
CA LEU A 52 4.77 -6.17 -6.52
C LEU A 52 5.01 -7.28 -7.57
N PRO A 53 5.89 -7.06 -8.56
CA PRO A 53 6.33 -8.13 -9.45
C PRO A 53 6.90 -9.34 -8.69
N ASN A 54 6.87 -10.51 -9.34
CA ASN A 54 7.35 -11.79 -8.83
C ASN A 54 6.58 -12.30 -7.59
N ASP A 55 5.26 -12.10 -7.57
CA ASP A 55 4.35 -12.57 -6.52
C ASP A 55 4.78 -12.13 -5.10
N ARG A 56 5.29 -10.90 -5.02
CA ARG A 56 5.61 -10.24 -3.76
C ARG A 56 4.53 -9.23 -3.42
N PHE A 57 4.47 -8.87 -2.14
CA PHE A 57 3.54 -7.86 -1.66
C PHE A 57 4.28 -6.89 -0.75
N VAL A 58 3.95 -5.61 -0.87
CA VAL A 58 4.33 -4.61 0.13
C VAL A 58 3.17 -4.41 1.10
N VAL A 59 3.48 -4.42 2.39
CA VAL A 59 2.53 -4.30 3.48
C VAL A 59 2.91 -3.10 4.34
N PHE A 60 1.96 -2.21 4.57
CA PHE A 60 2.10 -1.14 5.54
C PHE A 60 1.39 -1.51 6.85
N ASP A 61 2.18 -1.70 7.90
CA ASP A 61 1.70 -1.86 9.26
C ASP A 61 1.81 -0.56 10.02
N ARG A 62 0.64 0.04 10.23
CA ARG A 62 0.53 1.33 10.91
C ARG A 62 0.87 1.23 12.39
N SER A 63 0.62 0.08 13.02
CA SER A 63 0.82 -0.10 14.47
C SER A 63 2.28 0.04 14.88
N VAL A 64 3.18 -0.41 14.01
CA VAL A 64 4.64 -0.36 14.18
C VAL A 64 5.28 0.64 13.22
N ASN A 65 4.48 1.45 12.51
CA ASN A 65 4.92 2.47 11.57
C ASN A 65 5.99 1.97 10.57
N THR A 66 5.79 0.78 10.01
CA THR A 66 6.80 0.09 9.19
C THR A 66 6.19 -0.45 7.91
N VAL A 67 6.97 -0.39 6.84
CA VAL A 67 6.65 -1.04 5.56
C VAL A 67 7.59 -2.22 5.34
N TYR A 68 7.03 -3.37 4.97
CA TYR A 68 7.79 -4.58 4.68
C TYR A 68 7.32 -5.26 3.40
N ILE A 69 8.24 -5.97 2.76
CA ILE A 69 7.98 -6.80 1.59
C ILE A 69 7.85 -8.25 2.07
N ILE A 70 6.81 -8.93 1.61
CA ILE A 70 6.55 -10.36 1.84
C ILE A 70 6.48 -11.10 0.51
N ASP A 71 6.77 -12.39 0.52
CA ASP A 71 6.54 -13.28 -0.61
C ASP A 71 5.10 -13.84 -0.62
N GLN A 72 4.76 -14.56 -1.69
CA GLN A 72 3.50 -15.31 -1.85
C GLN A 72 3.20 -16.35 -0.77
N ASN A 73 4.20 -16.74 0.02
CA ASN A 73 4.03 -17.67 1.13
C ASN A 73 3.78 -16.95 2.47
N GLY A 74 3.73 -15.61 2.45
CA GLY A 74 3.57 -14.76 3.63
C GLY A 74 4.83 -14.65 4.47
N THR A 75 6.00 -14.95 3.90
CA THR A 75 7.30 -14.82 4.55
C THR A 75 7.84 -13.42 4.33
N LYS A 76 8.30 -12.76 5.40
CA LYS A 76 8.94 -11.45 5.27
C LYS A 76 10.28 -11.56 4.56
N VAL A 77 10.38 -10.89 3.42
CA VAL A 77 11.60 -10.79 2.61
C VAL A 77 12.47 -9.64 3.12
N LYS A 78 11.88 -8.46 3.35
CA LYS A 78 12.63 -7.25 3.70
C LYS A 78 11.80 -6.25 4.51
N THR A 79 12.44 -5.52 5.41
CA THR A 79 11.89 -4.27 5.95
C THR A 79 12.38 -3.12 5.08
N VAL A 80 11.48 -2.33 4.52
CA VAL A 80 11.80 -1.24 3.58
C VAL A 80 12.25 0.02 4.32
N THR A 81 11.62 0.33 5.44
CA THR A 81 11.77 1.61 6.15
C THR A 81 12.60 1.49 7.42
N GLY A 82 13.51 2.46 7.63
CA GLY A 82 14.12 2.75 8.94
C GLY A 82 13.41 3.89 9.67
N ILE A 83 13.59 3.98 11.00
CA ILE A 83 13.01 5.06 11.82
C ILE A 83 13.98 6.24 11.86
N GLY A 84 13.54 7.42 11.44
CA GLY A 84 14.35 8.63 11.55
C GLY A 84 13.98 9.71 10.54
N SER A 85 14.96 10.54 10.19
CA SER A 85 14.78 11.67 9.27
C SER A 85 15.86 11.72 8.19
N GLY A 86 16.82 10.80 8.20
CA GLY A 86 17.85 10.67 7.17
C GLY A 86 17.31 10.14 5.83
N PRO A 87 18.19 10.03 4.81
CA PRO A 87 17.84 9.46 3.51
C PRO A 87 17.31 8.04 3.66
N GLY A 88 16.13 7.76 3.09
CA GLY A 88 15.47 6.45 3.19
C GLY A 88 14.81 6.15 4.54
N GLU A 89 14.97 7.01 5.54
CA GLU A 89 14.30 6.88 6.84
C GLU A 89 12.96 7.62 6.85
N VAL A 90 12.04 7.13 7.68
CA VAL A 90 10.72 7.72 7.91
C VAL A 90 10.43 7.90 9.39
N LYS A 91 9.72 8.97 9.73
CA LYS A 91 9.32 9.28 11.11
C LYS A 91 7.88 8.90 11.38
N ARG A 92 6.95 9.20 10.47
CA ARG A 92 5.56 8.77 10.57
C ARG A 92 4.96 8.61 9.18
N ILE A 93 4.61 7.38 8.84
CA ILE A 93 4.02 7.04 7.54
C ILE A 93 2.53 7.40 7.59
N GLY A 94 2.12 8.25 6.64
CA GLY A 94 0.72 8.54 6.39
C GLY A 94 0.07 7.47 5.52
N ASP A 95 0.69 7.20 4.37
CA ASP A 95 0.21 6.23 3.39
C ASP A 95 1.35 5.76 2.47
N ILE A 96 1.10 4.69 1.70
CA ILE A 96 1.99 4.15 0.68
C ILE A 96 1.30 4.04 -0.69
N ALA A 97 2.06 4.08 -1.78
CA ALA A 97 1.55 3.78 -3.13
C ALA A 97 2.60 3.01 -3.93
N VAL A 98 2.15 2.21 -4.88
CA VAL A 98 3.02 1.46 -5.79
C VAL A 98 2.68 1.85 -7.22
N SER A 99 3.70 2.19 -8.00
CA SER A 99 3.65 2.30 -9.46
C SER A 99 4.36 1.12 -10.12
N SER A 100 4.40 1.11 -11.46
CA SER A 100 5.07 0.09 -12.26
C SER A 100 6.54 -0.11 -11.91
N ASN A 101 7.23 0.94 -11.44
CA ASN A 101 8.66 0.85 -11.16
C ASN A 101 9.07 1.23 -9.72
N ARG A 102 8.15 1.78 -8.92
CA ARG A 102 8.51 2.40 -7.63
C ARG A 102 7.47 2.14 -6.55
N LEU A 103 7.96 2.17 -5.31
CA LEU A 103 7.18 2.29 -4.09
C LEU A 103 7.37 3.70 -3.54
N TYR A 104 6.26 4.37 -3.26
CA TYR A 104 6.22 5.68 -2.62
C TYR A 104 5.73 5.53 -1.19
N ILE A 105 6.43 6.15 -0.26
CA ILE A 105 6.04 6.22 1.15
C ILE A 105 5.90 7.68 1.51
N PHE A 106 4.72 8.09 1.94
CA PHE A 106 4.51 9.44 2.41
C PHE A 106 4.79 9.55 3.89
N ASP A 107 5.87 10.24 4.24
CA ASP A 107 6.21 10.57 5.61
C ASP A 107 5.59 11.91 5.99
N ILE A 108 4.47 11.85 6.70
CA ILE A 108 3.69 13.03 7.11
C ILE A 108 4.45 13.89 8.13
N SER A 109 5.34 13.29 8.92
CA SER A 109 6.08 14.03 9.95
C SER A 109 7.29 14.76 9.38
N ASN A 110 8.05 14.11 8.49
CA ASN A 110 9.15 14.77 7.79
C ASN A 110 8.68 15.54 6.54
N ARG A 111 7.39 15.46 6.18
CA ARG A 111 6.80 16.14 5.02
C ARG A 111 7.54 15.82 3.73
N LYS A 112 7.74 14.52 3.45
CA LYS A 112 8.45 14.04 2.25
C LYS A 112 7.82 12.77 1.68
N LEU A 113 7.94 12.60 0.36
CA LEU A 113 7.83 11.29 -0.28
C LEU A 113 9.20 10.63 -0.26
N VAL A 114 9.25 9.38 0.16
CA VAL A 114 10.45 8.54 0.09
C VAL A 114 10.20 7.46 -0.95
N LEU A 115 11.10 7.37 -1.94
CA LEU A 115 10.96 6.51 -3.10
C LEU A 115 11.90 5.31 -2.96
N PHE A 116 11.35 4.13 -3.22
CA PHE A 116 12.09 2.87 -3.25
C PHE A 116 11.83 2.12 -4.55
N ASN A 117 12.76 1.26 -4.97
CA ASN A 117 12.47 0.26 -5.99
C ASN A 117 11.62 -0.88 -5.37
N HIS A 118 11.18 -1.85 -6.19
CA HIS A 118 10.40 -2.99 -5.72
C HIS A 118 11.20 -4.02 -4.91
N ASP A 119 12.52 -3.89 -4.85
CA ASP A 119 13.40 -4.66 -3.95
C ASP A 119 13.61 -3.95 -2.61
N GLY A 120 12.97 -2.80 -2.40
CA GLY A 120 13.04 -2.00 -1.18
C GLY A 120 14.35 -1.24 -1.00
N ASP A 121 15.09 -0.99 -2.08
CA ASP A 121 16.26 -0.11 -2.06
C ASP A 121 15.85 1.34 -2.25
N PHE A 122 16.42 2.22 -1.44
CA PHE A 122 16.17 3.65 -1.50
C PHE A 122 16.64 4.23 -2.83
N LEU A 123 15.78 5.04 -3.45
CA LEU A 123 16.08 5.72 -4.71
C LEU A 123 16.26 7.22 -4.52
N ASN A 124 15.28 7.88 -3.91
CA ASN A 124 15.27 9.34 -3.75
C ASN A 124 14.24 9.79 -2.70
N GLU A 125 14.27 11.06 -2.33
CA GLU A 125 13.22 11.72 -1.55
C GLU A 125 12.80 13.06 -2.17
N ILE A 126 11.53 13.40 -2.00
CA ILE A 126 10.93 14.61 -2.56
C ILE A 126 10.23 15.36 -1.42
N PRO A 127 10.61 16.61 -1.11
CA PRO A 127 9.89 17.43 -0.14
C PRO A 127 8.44 17.68 -0.57
N ILE A 128 7.52 17.62 0.38
CA ILE A 128 6.09 17.77 0.13
C ILE A 128 5.49 18.77 1.10
N ASN A 129 4.96 19.87 0.58
CA ASN A 129 4.34 20.89 1.40
C ASN A 129 2.81 20.72 1.49
N THR A 130 2.36 19.54 1.93
CA THR A 130 0.95 19.29 2.24
C THR A 130 0.79 18.43 3.50
N THR A 131 -0.38 18.50 4.12
CA THR A 131 -0.81 17.68 5.25
C THR A 131 -1.73 16.52 4.82
N SER A 132 -1.76 16.19 3.52
CA SER A 132 -2.60 15.13 2.93
C SER A 132 -2.49 13.79 3.68
N PHE A 133 -3.51 12.94 3.56
CA PHE A 133 -3.54 11.67 4.28
C PHE A 133 -3.36 10.45 3.37
N HIS A 134 -3.68 10.58 2.09
CA HIS A 134 -3.66 9.47 1.14
C HIS A 134 -2.85 9.79 -0.10
N ILE A 135 -2.14 8.79 -0.62
CA ILE A 135 -1.37 8.91 -1.85
C ILE A 135 -1.79 7.86 -2.88
N PHE A 136 -1.80 8.29 -4.15
CA PHE A 136 -1.93 7.44 -5.33
C PHE A 136 -0.94 7.95 -6.38
N GLY A 137 -0.35 7.09 -7.19
CA GLY A 137 0.65 7.54 -8.14
C GLY A 137 0.99 6.55 -9.24
N ASN A 138 1.62 7.08 -10.28
CA ASN A 138 2.26 6.34 -11.35
C ASN A 138 3.74 6.76 -11.43
N ASP A 139 4.47 6.33 -12.46
CA ASP A 139 5.90 6.64 -12.60
C ASP A 139 6.20 8.12 -12.92
N SER A 140 5.18 8.91 -13.29
CA SER A 140 5.31 10.33 -13.65
C SER A 140 4.76 11.27 -12.58
N PHE A 141 3.72 10.85 -11.85
CA PHE A 141 2.98 11.70 -10.93
C PHE A 141 2.61 10.98 -9.64
N VAL A 142 2.64 11.72 -8.54
CA VAL A 142 2.00 11.34 -7.28
C VAL A 142 0.94 12.37 -6.93
N TYR A 143 -0.26 11.87 -6.66
CA TYR A 143 -1.42 12.60 -6.21
C TYR A 143 -1.55 12.40 -4.70
N LEU A 144 -1.67 13.51 -3.98
CA LEU A 144 -1.87 13.53 -2.54
C LEU A 144 -3.24 14.13 -2.22
N PHE A 145 -4.04 13.37 -1.47
CA PHE A 145 -5.43 13.71 -1.16
C PHE A 145 -5.64 13.92 0.34
N ASP A 146 -6.39 14.96 0.67
CA ASP A 146 -6.96 15.13 2.00
C ASP A 146 -8.42 14.66 1.96
N THR A 147 -8.71 13.52 2.58
CA THR A 147 -10.06 12.94 2.62
C THR A 147 -10.97 13.62 3.66
N ILE A 148 -10.40 14.44 4.55
CA ILE A 148 -11.13 15.16 5.59
C ILE A 148 -11.54 16.54 5.07
N ASN A 149 -10.72 17.16 4.21
CA ASN A 149 -11.04 18.39 3.51
C ASN A 149 -11.40 18.11 2.04
N ILE A 150 -12.69 17.98 1.73
CA ILE A 150 -13.24 17.74 0.36
C ILE A 150 -12.96 18.92 -0.61
N ASN A 151 -12.20 19.95 -0.20
CA ASN A 151 -11.78 20.99 -1.12
C ASN A 151 -10.65 20.46 -2.02
N ILE A 152 -11.03 20.10 -3.25
CA ILE A 152 -10.16 19.51 -4.28
C ILE A 152 -8.95 20.40 -4.60
N GLU A 153 -9.07 21.72 -4.42
CA GLU A 153 -7.97 22.67 -4.64
C GLU A 153 -6.79 22.49 -3.68
N LYS A 154 -6.98 21.77 -2.57
CA LYS A 154 -5.92 21.43 -1.61
C LYS A 154 -5.19 20.13 -1.93
N ASN A 155 -5.64 19.39 -2.93
CA ASN A 155 -4.96 18.18 -3.38
C ASN A 155 -3.71 18.57 -4.16
N LEU A 156 -2.59 17.94 -3.84
CA LEU A 156 -1.31 18.23 -4.48
C LEU A 156 -1.01 17.16 -5.53
N VAL A 157 -0.66 17.61 -6.73
CA VAL A 157 -0.04 16.74 -7.74
C VAL A 157 1.41 17.17 -7.86
N THR A 158 2.32 16.23 -7.62
CA THR A 158 3.75 16.46 -7.83
C THR A 158 4.26 15.58 -8.96
N ARG A 159 5.14 16.15 -9.78
CA ARG A 159 5.84 15.44 -10.85
C ARG A 159 7.13 14.82 -10.30
N LEU A 160 7.42 13.61 -10.76
CA LEU A 160 8.55 12.78 -10.32
C LEU A 160 9.81 12.93 -11.18
#